data_AF-A0A5C8LIV5-F1
#
_entry.id   AF-A0A5C8LIV5-F1
#
_cell.length_a   1.000
_cell.length_b   1.000
_cell.length_c   1.000
_cell.angle_alpha   90.00
_cell.angle_beta   90.00
_cell.angle_gamma   90.00
#
_symmetry.space_group_name_H-M   'P 1'
#
loop_
_entity.id
_entity.type
_entity.pdbx_description
1 polymer ?
#
loop_
_entity_poly.entity_id
_entity_poly.type
_entity_poly.pdbx_seq_one_letter_code
_entity_poly.pdbx_strand_id
1 'polypeptide(L)'
;MPHKLSSTNLINQGDTSIKYPGTTTSAFTDTSFYKNCGKTAASGTIKEYGCPICDLAMFILYKGGLSNNNDNTYNAVVQATIGGTDNAADFTWKSFTATMGSQNIKVNLAATSDVSAEVDNGNICLVRLYDQSNKNSHYVLVDGWNSAATGFDRYLVCDPDGGTQKTLADTMKKRGFPQDAAYITQKFTVS
;
A
#
# COMPACT_ATOMS: atom_id res chain seq x y z
N MET A 1 -17.62 3.86 -9.66
CA MET A 1 -17.29 4.68 -8.48
C MET A 1 -15.94 5.36 -8.62
N PRO A 2 -15.82 6.65 -8.24
CA PRO A 2 -14.53 7.34 -8.20
C PRO A 2 -13.60 6.71 -7.14
N HIS A 3 -12.34 7.17 -7.10
CA HIS A 3 -11.44 6.87 -5.98
C HIS A 3 -12.08 7.21 -4.63
N LYS A 4 -11.83 6.36 -3.63
CA LYS A 4 -12.21 6.59 -2.24
C LYS A 4 -11.16 7.39 -1.48
N LEU A 5 -9.89 7.07 -1.72
CA LEU A 5 -8.78 7.82 -1.17
C LEU A 5 -8.67 9.14 -1.93
N SER A 6 -8.20 10.17 -1.23
CA SER A 6 -7.89 11.46 -1.83
C SER A 6 -6.39 11.62 -2.04
N SER A 7 -5.98 12.64 -2.79
CA SER A 7 -4.56 12.98 -2.96
C SER A 7 -3.83 13.23 -1.63
N THR A 8 -4.54 13.68 -0.59
CA THR A 8 -3.95 13.89 0.73
C THR A 8 -3.72 12.61 1.51
N ASN A 9 -4.17 11.44 1.04
CA ASN A 9 -3.87 10.16 1.69
C ASN A 9 -2.72 9.42 1.02
N LEU A 10 -2.29 9.84 -0.18
CA LEU A 10 -1.36 9.08 -1.02
C LEU A 10 0.06 9.15 -0.48
N ILE A 11 0.73 8.01 -0.38
CA ILE A 11 2.12 7.91 0.06
C ILE A 11 2.96 7.51 -1.15
N ASN A 12 3.97 8.31 -1.48
CA ASN A 12 4.99 7.92 -2.44
C ASN A 12 6.11 7.16 -1.71
N GLN A 13 6.27 5.86 -1.96
CA GLN A 13 7.32 5.06 -1.31
C GLN A 13 8.74 5.56 -1.63
N GLY A 14 8.91 6.28 -2.75
CA GLY A 14 10.17 6.89 -3.16
C GLY A 14 10.43 8.27 -2.56
N ASP A 15 9.54 8.78 -1.70
CA ASP A 15 9.65 10.10 -1.11
C ASP A 15 10.81 10.19 -0.11
N THR A 16 11.73 11.13 -0.34
CA THR A 16 12.87 11.40 0.53
C THR A 16 12.58 12.47 1.59
N SER A 17 11.41 13.11 1.53
CA SER A 17 11.01 14.16 2.47
C SER A 17 10.48 13.61 3.79
N ILE A 18 10.04 12.35 3.83
CA ILE A 18 9.58 11.68 5.06
C ILE A 18 10.78 11.38 5.94
N LYS A 19 10.86 12.05 7.09
CA LYS A 19 11.98 12.01 8.03
C LYS A 19 11.57 11.38 9.35
N TYR A 20 12.55 10.81 10.06
CA TYR A 20 12.33 10.45 11.46
C TYR A 20 12.01 11.70 12.29
N PRO A 21 11.10 11.59 13.28
CA PRO A 21 10.73 12.70 14.15
C PRO A 21 11.97 13.38 14.78
N GLY A 22 12.03 14.71 14.67
CA GLY A 22 13.12 15.51 15.24
C GLY A 22 14.47 15.38 14.52
N THR A 23 14.52 14.76 13.33
CA THR A 23 15.77 14.59 12.56
C THR A 23 15.66 15.12 11.14
N THR A 24 16.79 15.21 10.44
CA THR A 24 16.85 15.44 8.99
C THR A 24 16.96 14.15 8.18
N THR A 25 17.07 12.99 8.83
CA THR A 25 17.31 11.69 8.18
C THR A 25 16.03 11.17 7.55
N SER A 26 16.08 10.89 6.25
CA SER A 26 14.95 10.33 5.50
C SER A 26 14.68 8.88 5.93
N ALA A 27 13.48 8.62 6.43
CA ALA A 27 13.08 7.31 6.94
C ALA A 27 12.94 6.27 5.80
N PHE A 28 12.42 6.67 4.64
CA PHE A 28 12.09 5.70 3.57
C PHE A 28 13.30 5.15 2.83
N THR A 29 14.44 5.83 2.91
CA THR A 29 15.70 5.44 2.27
C THR A 29 16.75 4.98 3.27
N ASP A 30 16.41 4.91 4.57
CA ASP A 30 17.30 4.44 5.61
C ASP A 30 17.08 2.94 5.87
N THR A 31 18.16 2.17 5.78
CA THR A 31 18.16 0.72 6.04
C THR A 31 17.88 0.38 7.51
N SER A 32 17.99 1.35 8.42
CA SER A 32 17.70 1.18 9.84
C SER A 32 16.20 1.22 10.14
N PHE A 33 15.34 1.66 9.21
CA PHE A 33 13.91 1.84 9.45
C PHE A 33 13.22 0.59 9.98
N TYR A 34 13.45 -0.55 9.31
CA TYR A 34 12.84 -1.82 9.70
C TYR A 34 13.31 -2.28 11.09
N LYS A 35 14.60 -2.13 11.40
CA LYS A 35 15.15 -2.42 12.72
C LYS A 35 14.52 -1.54 13.81
N ASN A 36 14.29 -0.26 13.52
CA ASN A 36 13.60 0.66 14.43
C ASN A 36 12.13 0.26 14.66
N CYS A 37 11.52 -0.45 13.71
CA CYS A 37 10.20 -1.08 13.85
C CYS A 37 10.24 -2.48 14.48
N GLY A 38 11.39 -2.93 14.99
CA GLY A 38 11.57 -4.25 15.59
C GLY A 38 11.70 -5.41 14.60
N LYS A 39 11.88 -5.13 13.30
CA LYS A 39 12.02 -6.15 12.24
C LYS A 39 13.51 -6.41 11.98
N THR A 40 14.12 -7.24 12.82
CA THR A 40 15.58 -7.38 12.90
C THR A 40 16.18 -8.28 11.82
N ALA A 41 15.36 -9.08 11.13
CA ALA A 41 15.78 -9.91 10.01
C ALA A 41 15.54 -9.25 8.65
N ALA A 42 14.90 -8.08 8.61
CA ALA A 42 14.61 -7.35 7.40
C ALA A 42 15.87 -6.71 6.80
N SER A 43 15.87 -6.56 5.48
CA SER A 43 16.92 -5.85 4.73
C SER A 43 16.30 -4.89 3.71
N GLY A 44 17.12 -3.98 3.19
CA GLY A 44 16.67 -2.94 2.26
C GLY A 44 15.90 -1.81 2.94
N THR A 45 15.11 -1.11 2.15
CA THR A 45 14.44 0.14 2.55
C THR A 45 12.95 0.12 2.21
N ILE A 46 12.18 1.08 2.72
CA ILE A 46 10.78 1.28 2.32
C ILE A 46 10.70 1.63 0.83
N LYS A 47 11.63 2.43 0.32
CA LYS A 47 11.71 2.77 -1.09
C LYS A 47 11.83 1.55 -2.00
N GLU A 48 12.61 0.55 -1.59
CA GLU A 48 12.87 -0.66 -2.40
C GLU A 48 11.75 -1.69 -2.26
N TYR A 49 11.29 -1.95 -1.03
CA TYR A 49 10.43 -3.12 -0.74
C TYR A 49 9.12 -2.78 -0.04
N GLY A 50 8.86 -1.50 0.25
CA GLY A 50 7.76 -1.07 1.10
C GLY A 50 6.39 -0.92 0.44
N CYS A 51 6.18 -1.37 -0.81
CA CYS A 51 4.88 -1.20 -1.50
C CYS A 51 3.65 -1.67 -0.66
N PRO A 52 3.58 -2.89 -0.10
CA PRO A 52 2.43 -3.29 0.72
C PRO A 52 2.34 -2.47 2.02
N ILE A 53 3.47 -2.04 2.58
CA ILE A 53 3.50 -1.23 3.80
C ILE A 53 2.90 0.15 3.51
N CYS A 54 3.30 0.79 2.42
CA CYS A 54 2.78 2.08 1.99
C CYS A 54 1.29 1.99 1.63
N ASP A 55 0.85 0.91 0.99
CA ASP A 55 -0.58 0.66 0.73
C ASP A 55 -1.40 0.59 2.03
N LEU A 56 -0.98 -0.24 2.98
CA LEU A 56 -1.64 -0.32 4.28
C LEU A 56 -1.61 1.02 5.04
N ALA A 57 -0.50 1.76 4.94
CA ALA A 57 -0.38 3.09 5.54
C ALA A 57 -1.34 4.10 4.90
N MET A 58 -1.51 4.09 3.57
CA MET A 58 -2.52 4.92 2.88
C MET A 58 -3.94 4.60 3.36
N PHE A 59 -4.26 3.32 3.56
CA PHE A 59 -5.53 2.90 4.15
C PHE A 59 -5.69 3.39 5.60
N ILE A 60 -4.64 3.29 6.42
CA ILE A 60 -4.65 3.81 7.79
C ILE A 60 -4.92 5.33 7.79
N LEU A 61 -4.24 6.10 6.95
CA LEU A 61 -4.49 7.55 6.83
C LEU A 61 -5.93 7.84 6.42
N TYR A 62 -6.45 7.13 5.43
CA TYR A 62 -7.83 7.25 4.98
C TYR A 62 -8.84 6.99 6.10
N LYS A 63 -8.73 5.85 6.79
CA LYS A 63 -9.65 5.48 7.87
C LYS A 63 -9.53 6.38 9.10
N GLY A 64 -8.35 6.94 9.35
CA GLY A 64 -8.12 7.92 10.41
C GLY A 64 -8.57 9.35 10.07
N GLY A 65 -8.96 9.61 8.81
CA GLY A 65 -9.25 10.98 8.35
C GLY A 65 -8.02 11.89 8.39
N LEU A 66 -6.83 11.33 8.15
CA LEU A 66 -5.53 12.00 8.26
C LEU A 66 -4.94 12.32 6.88
N SER A 67 -4.22 13.44 6.79
CA SER A 67 -3.42 13.80 5.62
C SER A 67 -1.99 13.24 5.70
N ASN A 68 -1.35 13.09 4.55
CA ASN A 68 -0.02 12.52 4.31
C ASN A 68 1.15 13.47 4.64
N ASN A 69 1.04 14.30 5.67
CA ASN A 69 2.18 15.08 6.15
C ASN A 69 3.28 14.15 6.74
N ASN A 70 4.45 14.71 7.04
CA ASN A 70 5.61 13.95 7.53
C ASN A 70 5.25 13.00 8.70
N ASP A 71 4.64 13.53 9.75
CA ASP A 71 4.42 12.79 10.99
C ASP A 71 3.35 11.73 10.82
N ASN A 72 2.25 12.05 10.14
CA ASN A 72 1.19 11.10 9.84
C ASN A 72 1.70 9.97 8.95
N THR A 73 2.42 10.30 7.88
CA THR A 73 2.99 9.31 6.96
C THR A 73 4.00 8.42 7.66
N TYR A 74 4.95 8.99 8.41
CA TYR A 74 5.92 8.24 9.19
C TYR A 74 5.22 7.27 10.17
N ASN A 75 4.30 7.78 10.98
CA ASN A 75 3.61 6.95 11.98
C ASN A 75 2.74 5.86 11.33
N ALA A 76 2.02 6.17 10.26
CA ALA A 76 1.21 5.17 9.55
C ALA A 76 2.08 4.04 8.95
N VAL A 77 3.24 4.37 8.39
CA VAL A 77 4.20 3.40 7.85
C VAL A 77 4.81 2.55 8.95
N VAL A 78 5.13 3.13 10.12
CA VAL A 78 5.56 2.39 11.30
C VAL A 78 4.49 1.39 11.74
N GLN A 79 3.23 1.83 11.88
CA GLN A 79 2.13 0.94 12.28
C GLN A 79 1.89 -0.17 11.26
N ALA A 80 1.91 0.15 9.96
CA ALA A 80 1.78 -0.82 8.88
C ALA A 80 2.95 -1.81 8.85
N THR A 81 4.18 -1.38 9.15
CA THR A 81 5.34 -2.26 9.25
C THR A 81 5.21 -3.19 10.45
N ILE A 82 4.91 -2.66 11.64
CA ILE A 82 4.77 -3.45 12.86
C ILE A 82 3.67 -4.50 12.71
N GLY A 83 2.47 -4.08 12.29
CA GLY A 83 1.29 -4.92 12.25
C GLY A 83 1.11 -5.73 10.96
N GLY A 84 1.58 -5.22 9.82
CA GLY A 84 1.36 -5.81 8.50
C GLY A 84 2.46 -6.77 8.02
N THR A 85 3.58 -6.87 8.73
CA THR A 85 4.71 -7.72 8.30
C THR A 85 5.19 -8.71 9.38
N ASP A 86 5.96 -9.70 8.95
CA ASP A 86 6.77 -10.56 9.83
C ASP A 86 8.12 -9.90 10.18
N ASN A 87 9.05 -10.65 10.77
CA ASN A 87 10.37 -10.16 11.20
C ASN A 87 11.34 -9.85 10.03
N ALA A 88 11.11 -10.41 8.85
CA ALA A 88 11.86 -10.13 7.62
C ALA A 88 11.28 -8.93 6.86
N ALA A 89 10.23 -8.29 7.41
CA ALA A 89 9.43 -7.26 6.75
C ALA A 89 8.63 -7.78 5.54
N ASP A 90 8.42 -9.10 5.43
CA ASP A 90 7.54 -9.66 4.42
C ASP A 90 6.08 -9.40 4.80
N PHE A 91 5.27 -9.03 3.81
CA PHE A 91 3.84 -8.82 4.01
C PHE A 91 3.18 -10.09 4.56
N THR A 92 2.46 -9.92 5.65
CA THR A 92 1.67 -10.99 6.27
C THR A 92 0.20 -10.70 6.12
N TRP A 93 -0.55 -11.66 5.59
CA TRP A 93 -2.01 -11.60 5.55
C TRP A 93 -2.58 -11.85 6.95
N LYS A 94 -2.46 -10.85 7.84
CA LYS A 94 -3.03 -10.86 9.18
C LYS A 94 -3.66 -9.51 9.50
N SER A 95 -4.82 -9.53 10.14
CA SER A 95 -5.46 -8.31 10.64
C SER A 95 -4.70 -7.76 11.84
N PHE A 96 -4.64 -6.44 11.96
CA PHE A 96 -3.97 -5.76 13.07
C PHE A 96 -4.70 -4.46 13.42
N THR A 97 -4.30 -3.82 14.52
CA THR A 97 -4.78 -2.48 14.90
C THR A 97 -3.61 -1.51 14.85
N ALA A 98 -3.77 -0.43 14.08
CA ALA A 98 -2.84 0.68 14.02
C ALA A 98 -3.27 1.76 15.00
N THR A 99 -2.37 2.21 15.86
CA THR A 99 -2.62 3.35 16.75
C THR A 99 -2.05 4.62 16.14
N MET A 100 -2.93 5.56 15.79
CA MET A 100 -2.60 6.87 15.23
C MET A 100 -3.05 7.96 16.21
N GLY A 101 -2.12 8.51 16.99
CA GLY A 101 -2.46 9.41 18.09
C GLY A 101 -3.35 8.71 19.12
N SER A 102 -4.55 9.25 19.37
CA SER A 102 -5.55 8.63 20.25
C SER A 102 -6.52 7.70 19.53
N GLN A 103 -6.40 7.52 18.22
CA GLN A 103 -7.30 6.68 17.43
C GLN A 103 -6.72 5.29 17.22
N ASN A 104 -7.57 4.27 17.35
CA ASN A 104 -7.26 2.89 16.99
C ASN A 104 -7.99 2.53 15.70
N ILE A 105 -7.21 2.29 14.65
CA ILE A 105 -7.71 1.96 13.32
C ILE A 105 -7.52 0.47 13.13
N LYS A 106 -8.62 -0.26 13.01
CA LYS A 106 -8.59 -1.69 12.67
C LYS A 106 -8.26 -1.81 11.18
N VAL A 107 -7.30 -2.67 10.86
CA VAL A 107 -6.94 -3.04 9.50
C VAL A 107 -7.26 -4.52 9.38
N ASN A 108 -8.41 -4.83 8.78
CA ASN A 108 -8.82 -6.21 8.55
C ASN A 108 -8.50 -6.60 7.11
N LEU A 109 -7.83 -7.74 6.94
CA LEU A 109 -7.49 -8.29 5.63
C LEU A 109 -8.23 -9.61 5.43
N ALA A 110 -9.05 -9.70 4.39
CA ALA A 110 -9.72 -10.96 4.02
C ALA A 110 -9.49 -11.25 2.54
N ALA A 111 -9.06 -12.47 2.21
CA ALA A 111 -8.87 -12.87 0.82
C ALA A 111 -10.18 -12.77 0.06
N THR A 112 -10.09 -12.35 -1.19
CA THR A 112 -11.21 -12.30 -2.13
C THR A 112 -10.81 -12.89 -3.47
N SER A 113 -11.73 -13.55 -4.15
CA SER A 113 -11.51 -14.03 -5.52
C SER A 113 -11.82 -12.94 -6.56
N ASP A 114 -12.69 -11.98 -6.21
CA ASP A 114 -13.28 -11.01 -7.14
C ASP A 114 -13.13 -9.57 -6.66
N VAL A 115 -12.00 -8.95 -7.05
CA VAL A 115 -11.72 -7.54 -6.77
C VAL A 115 -12.78 -6.62 -7.36
N SER A 116 -13.38 -6.97 -8.50
CA SER A 116 -14.35 -6.12 -9.16
C SER A 116 -15.66 -6.03 -8.37
N ALA A 117 -16.18 -7.17 -7.91
CA ALA A 117 -17.37 -7.22 -7.09
C ALA A 117 -17.18 -6.49 -5.74
N GLU A 118 -16.02 -6.68 -5.10
CA GLU A 118 -15.71 -6.00 -3.84
C GLU A 118 -15.65 -4.48 -4.00
N VAL A 119 -14.96 -4.01 -5.03
CA VAL A 119 -14.83 -2.57 -5.27
C VAL A 119 -16.17 -1.99 -5.70
N ASP A 120 -16.99 -2.68 -6.49
CA ASP A 120 -18.35 -2.22 -6.86
C ASP A 120 -19.28 -2.12 -5.63
N ASN A 121 -19.10 -3.00 -4.64
CA ASN A 121 -19.76 -2.93 -3.33
C ASN A 121 -19.20 -1.85 -2.39
N GLY A 122 -18.18 -1.11 -2.83
CA GLY A 122 -17.59 -0.03 -2.06
C GLY A 122 -16.55 -0.49 -1.05
N ASN A 123 -15.94 -1.65 -1.24
CA ASN A 123 -14.76 -2.05 -0.48
C ASN A 123 -13.47 -1.54 -1.13
N ILE A 124 -12.38 -1.53 -0.37
CA ILE A 124 -11.02 -1.27 -0.87
C ILE A 124 -10.32 -2.62 -0.92
N CYS A 125 -9.56 -2.86 -1.99
CA CYS A 125 -8.80 -4.10 -2.16
C CYS A 125 -7.30 -3.82 -2.22
N LEU A 126 -6.49 -4.64 -1.57
CA LEU A 126 -5.05 -4.73 -1.77
C LEU A 126 -4.78 -5.86 -2.76
N VAL A 127 -4.06 -5.57 -3.84
CA VAL A 127 -3.71 -6.57 -4.86
C VAL A 127 -2.21 -6.66 -5.06
N ARG A 128 -1.71 -7.89 -5.23
CA ARG A 128 -0.32 -8.15 -5.58
C ARG A 128 -0.20 -8.45 -7.07
N LEU A 129 0.55 -7.63 -7.77
CA LEU A 129 1.14 -7.95 -9.06
C LEU A 129 2.44 -8.72 -8.85
N TYR A 130 2.57 -9.89 -9.47
CA TYR A 130 3.79 -10.68 -9.35
C TYR A 130 4.08 -11.48 -10.60
N ASP A 131 5.32 -11.38 -11.05
CA ASP A 131 5.87 -12.14 -12.16
C ASP A 131 6.95 -13.09 -11.63
N GLN A 132 6.66 -14.39 -11.71
CA GLN A 132 7.53 -15.44 -11.21
C GLN A 132 8.87 -15.52 -11.96
N SER A 133 8.91 -15.09 -13.23
CA SER A 133 10.07 -15.25 -14.12
C SER A 133 11.20 -14.27 -13.80
N ASN A 134 10.86 -13.04 -13.44
CA ASN A 134 11.80 -11.95 -13.12
C ASN A 134 11.76 -11.54 -11.63
N LYS A 135 10.94 -12.21 -10.82
CA LYS A 135 10.72 -11.90 -9.39
C LYS A 135 10.24 -10.47 -9.14
N ASN A 136 9.65 -9.83 -10.14
CA ASN A 136 9.05 -8.50 -9.99
C ASN A 136 7.76 -8.61 -9.19
N SER A 137 7.69 -7.91 -8.07
CA SER A 137 6.54 -7.88 -7.17
C SER A 137 6.14 -6.44 -6.90
N HIS A 138 4.85 -6.14 -6.95
CA HIS A 138 4.31 -4.84 -6.60
C HIS A 138 2.93 -4.98 -5.98
N TYR A 139 2.64 -4.20 -4.95
CA TYR A 139 1.31 -4.10 -4.38
C TYR A 139 0.71 -2.74 -4.73
N VAL A 140 -0.61 -2.71 -4.88
CA VAL A 140 -1.40 -1.47 -5.00
C VAL A 140 -2.73 -1.62 -4.29
N LEU A 141 -3.28 -0.51 -3.79
CA LEU A 141 -4.68 -0.43 -3.39
C LEU A 141 -5.58 -0.15 -4.61
N VAL A 142 -6.59 -0.98 -4.82
CA VAL A 142 -7.73 -0.70 -5.69
C VAL A 142 -8.84 -0.10 -4.84
N ASP A 143 -9.18 1.16 -5.07
CA ASP A 143 -10.11 1.92 -4.24
C ASP A 143 -11.26 2.56 -5.03
N GLY A 144 -11.33 2.30 -6.34
CA GLY A 144 -12.41 2.78 -7.20
C GLY A 144 -12.60 1.94 -8.46
N TRP A 145 -13.69 2.22 -9.18
CA TRP A 145 -14.14 1.46 -10.34
C TRP A 145 -14.71 2.37 -11.43
N ASN A 146 -14.06 2.49 -12.58
CA ASN A 146 -14.60 3.22 -13.72
C ASN A 146 -15.47 2.32 -14.60
N SER A 147 -16.80 2.39 -14.44
CA SER A 147 -17.76 1.58 -15.20
C SER A 147 -17.79 1.88 -16.70
N ALA A 148 -17.28 3.04 -17.13
CA ALA A 148 -17.22 3.42 -18.55
C ALA A 148 -15.97 2.88 -19.27
N ALA A 149 -14.92 2.48 -18.54
CA ALA A 149 -13.71 1.90 -19.12
C ALA A 149 -13.91 0.40 -19.44
N THR A 150 -12.88 -0.28 -19.91
CA THR A 150 -12.87 -1.73 -20.18
C THR A 150 -11.59 -2.38 -19.68
N GLY A 151 -11.61 -3.68 -19.42
CA GLY A 151 -10.42 -4.42 -18.97
C GLY A 151 -9.81 -3.84 -17.69
N PHE A 152 -8.49 -3.75 -17.64
CA PHE A 152 -7.76 -3.26 -16.45
C PHE A 152 -7.85 -1.74 -16.25
N ASP A 153 -8.29 -0.98 -17.26
CA ASP A 153 -8.56 0.47 -17.13
C ASP A 153 -9.78 0.78 -16.23
N ARG A 154 -10.60 -0.24 -15.93
CA ARG A 154 -11.73 -0.10 -14.98
C ARG A 154 -11.28 0.03 -13.53
N TYR A 155 -10.15 -0.56 -13.15
CA TYR A 155 -9.69 -0.61 -11.78
C TYR A 155 -8.92 0.67 -11.47
N LEU A 156 -9.46 1.51 -10.61
CA LEU A 156 -8.79 2.71 -10.15
C LEU A 156 -7.95 2.37 -8.93
N VAL A 157 -6.67 2.73 -8.98
CA VAL A 157 -5.68 2.35 -7.97
C VAL A 157 -4.94 3.54 -7.38
N CYS A 158 -4.61 3.44 -6.11
CA CYS A 158 -3.63 4.28 -5.43
C CYS A 158 -2.31 3.52 -5.43
N ASP A 159 -1.36 3.98 -6.23
CA ASP A 159 -0.07 3.31 -6.44
C ASP A 159 1.03 3.99 -5.60
N PRO A 160 1.67 3.28 -4.65
CA PRO A 160 2.74 3.82 -3.84
C PRO A 160 4.00 4.15 -4.67
N ASP A 161 4.14 3.57 -5.86
CA ASP A 161 5.19 3.94 -6.82
C ASP A 161 4.83 5.28 -7.50
N GLY A 162 5.27 6.35 -6.83
CA GLY A 162 5.01 7.74 -7.19
C GLY A 162 3.90 8.39 -6.36
N GLY A 163 3.16 7.64 -5.54
CA GLY A 163 2.07 8.16 -4.69
C GLY A 163 0.96 8.79 -5.52
N THR A 164 0.47 8.06 -6.52
CA THR A 164 -0.43 8.61 -7.56
C THR A 164 -1.67 7.75 -7.75
N GLN A 165 -2.79 8.42 -8.06
CA GLN A 165 -4.00 7.80 -8.56
C GLN A 165 -3.88 7.55 -10.06
N LYS A 166 -4.19 6.32 -10.48
CA LYS A 166 -4.10 5.86 -11.87
C LYS A 166 -4.96 4.61 -12.08
N THR A 167 -4.94 4.02 -13.27
CA THR A 167 -5.59 2.71 -13.49
C THR A 167 -4.64 1.56 -13.16
N LEU A 168 -5.18 0.36 -12.91
CA LEU A 168 -4.36 -0.84 -12.75
C LEU A 168 -3.58 -1.17 -14.04
N ALA A 169 -4.16 -0.85 -15.21
CA ALA A 169 -3.50 -0.95 -16.50
C ALA A 169 -2.24 -0.08 -16.60
N ASP A 170 -2.29 1.16 -16.10
CA ASP A 170 -1.14 2.07 -16.03
C ASP A 170 -0.04 1.51 -15.11
N THR A 171 -0.42 0.99 -13.94
CA THR A 171 0.52 0.33 -13.01
C THR A 171 1.19 -0.87 -13.67
N MET A 172 0.41 -1.77 -14.28
CA MET A 172 0.93 -2.95 -14.97
C MET A 172 1.94 -2.54 -16.05
N LYS A 173 1.57 -1.57 -16.90
CA LYS A 173 2.45 -1.06 -17.96
C LYS A 173 3.74 -0.44 -17.41
N LYS A 174 3.64 0.46 -16.41
CA LYS A 174 4.79 1.12 -15.79
C LYS A 174 5.77 0.11 -15.19
N ARG A 175 5.24 -0.95 -14.57
CA ARG A 175 6.02 -1.97 -13.87
C ARG A 175 6.43 -3.14 -14.77
N GLY A 176 6.08 -3.12 -16.06
CA GLY A 176 6.44 -4.16 -17.02
C GLY A 176 5.66 -5.47 -16.86
N PHE A 177 4.50 -5.45 -16.23
CA PHE A 177 3.58 -6.58 -16.21
C PHE A 177 2.71 -6.58 -17.47
N PRO A 178 2.46 -7.74 -18.10
CA PRO A 178 1.36 -7.89 -19.04
C PRO A 178 0.03 -7.55 -18.37
N GLN A 179 -0.89 -6.97 -19.14
CA GLN A 179 -2.26 -6.71 -18.70
C GLN A 179 -3.07 -8.01 -18.73
N ASP A 180 -2.75 -8.91 -17.81
CA ASP A 180 -3.34 -10.25 -17.67
C ASP A 180 -3.59 -10.55 -16.19
N ALA A 181 -4.77 -11.11 -15.91
CA ALA A 181 -5.20 -11.45 -14.56
C ALA A 181 -4.31 -12.50 -13.90
N ALA A 182 -3.56 -13.30 -14.67
CA ALA A 182 -2.59 -14.26 -14.16
C ALA A 182 -1.48 -13.61 -13.31
N TYR A 183 -1.18 -12.33 -13.54
CA TYR A 183 -0.20 -11.59 -12.75
C TYR A 183 -0.77 -11.03 -11.44
N ILE A 184 -2.10 -11.06 -11.25
CA ILE A 184 -2.73 -10.70 -9.97
C ILE A 184 -2.77 -11.95 -9.08
N THR A 185 -1.70 -12.13 -8.30
CA THR A 185 -1.44 -13.38 -7.56
C THR A 185 -1.98 -13.40 -6.15
N GLN A 186 -2.28 -12.23 -5.57
CA GLN A 186 -2.91 -12.11 -4.26
C GLN A 186 -3.91 -10.96 -4.27
N LYS A 187 -5.01 -11.14 -3.54
CA LYS A 187 -6.16 -10.24 -3.53
C LYS A 187 -6.78 -10.26 -2.14
N PHE A 188 -6.89 -9.10 -1.52
CA PHE A 188 -7.46 -8.96 -0.18
C PHE A 188 -8.41 -7.78 -0.15
N THR A 189 -9.56 -7.90 0.47
CA THR A 189 -10.31 -6.73 0.95
C THR A 189 -9.59 -6.14 2.17
N VAL A 190 -9.65 -4.82 2.30
CA VAL A 190 -9.08 -4.06 3.42
C VAL A 190 -10.21 -3.23 4.06
N SER A 191 -10.50 -3.44 5.35
CA SER A 191 -11.64 -2.80 6.04
C SER A 191 -11.38 -2.32 7.47
#